data_AF-A0A7Z0D5M9-F1
#
_entry.id   AF-A0A7Z0D5M9-F1
#
_cell.length_a   1.000
_cell.length_b   1.000
_cell.length_c   1.000
_cell.angle_alpha   90.00
_cell.angle_beta   90.00
_cell.angle_gamma   90.00
#
_symmetry.space_group_name_H-M   'P 1'
#
loop_
_entity.id
_entity.type
_entity.pdbx_description
1 polymer ?
#
loop_
_entity_poly.entity_id
_entity_poly.type
_entity_poly.pdbx_seq_one_letter_code
_entity_poly.pdbx_strand_id
1 'polypeptide(L)'
;MSVVSRQLGHAGFLAADSSDSSDGWLGLIVIVVLAAIIAGIVALIVHLVNKHRANSRRFKIPDAVVNAARQSQRDALRQRLSTNTLNVAAELESCKTDDIDAETARTITHGLDAYSLASGIVDEDSPRTVDMAGALVLTRIAEQDLEIVRSGRKRTASAILCAVNPLHGDATHDAVLEGSSGHSQHLRACRTCARALDAGRTPDWLYDANAPYVEGGTVWARTLFGSAGVDLVAAVTRAEGSGE
;
A
#
# COMPACT_ATOMS: atom_id res chain seq x y z
N MET A 1 -70.00 17.68 74.87
CA MET A 1 -68.86 17.90 75.79
C MET A 1 -67.83 16.83 75.51
N SER A 2 -66.62 17.27 75.19
CA SER A 2 -65.32 16.58 75.18
C SER A 2 -65.14 15.09 74.87
N VAL A 3 -63.92 14.86 74.41
CA VAL A 3 -63.03 13.72 74.62
C VAL A 3 -62.88 12.75 73.44
N VAL A 4 -61.59 12.50 73.20
CA VAL A 4 -60.93 11.30 72.66
C VAL A 4 -60.53 11.36 71.19
N SER A 5 -59.24 11.69 71.05
CA SER A 5 -58.37 11.50 69.90
C SER A 5 -58.53 10.13 69.22
N ARG A 6 -58.62 10.17 67.89
CA ARG A 6 -58.52 8.99 67.01
C ARG A 6 -57.11 8.79 66.50
N GLN A 7 -56.71 7.53 66.54
CA GLN A 7 -55.50 6.92 66.02
C GLN A 7 -55.42 6.89 64.48
N LEU A 8 -54.16 6.93 64.02
CA LEU A 8 -53.51 6.11 62.97
C LEU A 8 -53.93 6.25 61.49
N GLY A 9 -52.90 6.46 60.65
CA GLY A 9 -52.99 6.21 59.21
C GLY A 9 -51.79 6.67 58.38
N HIS A 10 -50.72 5.87 58.39
CA HIS A 10 -49.84 5.54 57.23
C HIS A 10 -48.86 6.56 56.64
N ALA A 11 -47.58 6.22 56.82
CA ALA A 11 -46.53 6.05 55.81
C ALA A 11 -46.57 6.88 54.51
N GLY A 12 -45.51 7.65 54.31
CA GLY A 12 -45.13 8.22 53.03
C GLY A 12 -43.86 9.04 53.17
N PHE A 13 -42.71 8.37 53.19
CA PHE A 13 -41.39 8.99 53.02
C PHE A 13 -41.33 9.61 51.62
N LEU A 14 -41.45 10.93 51.52
CA LEU A 14 -40.88 11.72 50.44
C LEU A 14 -40.09 12.84 51.08
N ALA A 15 -38.78 12.77 50.87
CA ALA A 15 -37.82 13.76 51.28
C ALA A 15 -38.15 15.12 50.64
N ALA A 16 -37.93 16.15 51.45
CA ALA A 16 -37.74 17.56 51.11
C ALA A 16 -37.13 17.74 49.72
N ASP A 17 -37.75 18.50 48.82
CA ASP A 17 -37.86 19.97 48.82
C ASP A 17 -36.52 20.72 48.93
N SER A 18 -36.34 21.55 47.90
CA SER A 18 -35.55 22.79 47.83
C SER A 18 -34.05 22.75 47.50
N SER A 19 -33.66 23.78 46.74
CA SER A 19 -32.31 24.29 46.37
C SER A 19 -31.63 23.58 45.17
N ASP A 20 -30.97 24.24 44.21
CA ASP A 20 -30.67 25.64 43.95
C ASP A 20 -30.31 25.77 42.45
N SER A 21 -30.68 26.88 41.81
CA SER A 21 -30.47 27.13 40.37
C SER A 21 -29.08 27.73 40.14
N SER A 22 -28.03 26.98 40.48
CA SER A 22 -26.63 27.43 40.42
C SER A 22 -25.62 26.37 39.96
N ASP A 23 -26.05 25.15 39.61
CA ASP A 23 -25.16 24.03 39.23
C ASP A 23 -25.00 23.76 37.72
N GLY A 24 -25.78 24.41 36.85
CA GLY A 24 -25.71 24.16 35.40
C GLY A 24 -24.49 24.78 34.70
N TRP A 25 -23.97 25.90 35.22
CA TRP A 25 -22.88 26.65 34.58
C TRP A 25 -21.50 26.13 34.97
N LEU A 26 -21.33 25.56 36.17
CA LEU A 26 -20.08 24.92 36.59
C LEU A 26 -19.79 23.64 35.80
N GLY A 27 -20.82 22.83 35.52
CA GLY A 27 -20.69 21.66 34.63
C GLY A 27 -20.28 22.05 33.20
N LEU A 28 -20.79 23.19 32.71
CA LEU A 28 -20.48 23.70 31.37
C LEU A 28 -19.03 24.21 31.27
N ILE A 29 -18.54 24.88 32.32
CA ILE A 29 -17.13 25.31 32.41
C ILE A 29 -16.18 24.11 32.39
N VAL A 30 -16.47 23.04 33.14
CA VAL A 30 -15.63 21.84 33.18
C VAL A 30 -15.54 21.19 31.80
N ILE A 31 -16.65 21.09 31.06
CA ILE A 31 -16.68 20.50 29.71
C ILE A 31 -15.87 21.35 28.73
N VAL A 32 -15.99 22.67 28.78
CA VAL A 32 -15.24 23.58 27.88
C VAL A 32 -13.74 23.51 28.15
N VAL A 33 -13.34 23.46 29.43
CA VAL A 33 -11.92 23.31 29.81
C VAL A 33 -11.38 21.95 29.36
N LEU A 34 -12.13 20.87 29.53
CA LEU A 34 -11.71 19.54 29.09
C LEU A 34 -11.57 19.46 27.56
N ALA A 35 -12.52 20.04 26.82
CA ALA A 35 -12.48 20.11 25.37
C ALA A 35 -11.29 20.93 24.85
N ALA A 36 -10.97 22.05 25.51
CA ALA A 36 -9.80 22.87 25.19
C ALA A 36 -8.48 22.13 25.44
N ILE A 37 -8.39 21.37 26.54
CA ILE A 37 -7.22 20.53 26.84
C ILE A 37 -7.05 19.44 25.78
N ILE A 38 -8.12 18.74 25.42
CA ILE A 38 -8.08 17.69 24.38
C ILE A 38 -7.67 18.29 23.03
N ALA A 39 -8.25 19.43 22.65
CA ALA A 39 -7.89 20.13 21.42
C ALA A 39 -6.41 20.57 21.42
N GLY A 40 -5.91 21.06 22.56
CA GLY A 40 -4.50 21.42 22.73
C GLY A 40 -3.57 20.22 22.61
N ILE A 41 -3.92 19.07 23.21
CA ILE A 41 -3.15 17.84 23.12
C ILE A 41 -3.15 17.30 21.68
N VAL A 42 -4.31 17.28 21.01
CA VAL A 42 -4.41 16.85 19.62
C VAL A 42 -3.61 17.77 18.70
N ALA A 43 -3.72 19.09 18.88
CA ALA A 43 -2.94 20.06 18.11
C ALA A 43 -1.44 19.89 18.36
N LEU A 44 -1.03 19.63 19.61
CA LEU A 44 0.36 19.37 19.96
C LEU A 44 0.87 18.06 19.33
N ILE A 45 0.10 16.98 19.38
CA ILE A 45 0.46 15.70 18.76
C ILE A 45 0.57 15.86 17.23
N VAL A 46 -0.40 16.52 16.60
CA VAL A 46 -0.37 16.82 15.15
C VAL A 46 0.84 17.68 14.80
N HIS A 47 1.14 18.70 15.62
CA HIS A 47 2.28 19.58 15.41
C HIS A 47 3.61 18.83 15.57
N LEU A 48 3.74 17.94 16.56
CA LEU A 48 4.93 17.12 16.76
C LEU A 48 5.10 16.11 15.62
N VAL A 49 4.05 15.45 15.17
CA VAL A 49 4.09 14.51 14.03
C VAL A 49 4.44 15.24 12.72
N ASN A 50 3.86 16.43 12.48
CA ASN A 50 4.22 17.24 11.32
C ASN A 50 5.65 17.80 11.42
N LYS A 51 6.11 18.16 12.62
CA LYS A 51 7.49 18.59 12.86
C LYS A 51 8.48 17.45 12.64
N HIS A 52 8.14 16.21 12.98
CA HIS A 52 8.95 15.04 12.64
C HIS A 52 8.99 14.78 11.12
N ARG A 53 7.89 15.00 10.39
CA ARG A 53 7.88 14.97 8.92
C ARG A 53 8.71 16.09 8.28
N ALA A 54 8.65 17.30 8.84
CA ALA A 54 9.38 18.47 8.34
C ALA A 54 10.88 18.49 8.75
N ASN A 55 11.22 17.83 9.87
CA ASN A 55 12.57 17.72 10.40
C ASN A 55 13.28 16.40 10.04
N SER A 56 12.86 15.74 8.97
CA SER A 56 13.63 14.70 8.27
C SER A 56 14.87 15.27 7.55
N ARG A 57 15.40 16.41 8.03
CA ARG A 57 16.68 16.94 7.59
C ARG A 57 17.81 16.06 8.14
N ARG A 58 18.27 15.17 7.27
CA ARG A 58 19.66 14.72 7.09
C ARG A 58 20.28 13.99 8.30
N PHE A 59 19.78 12.80 8.59
CA PHE A 59 20.74 11.72 8.84
C PHE A 59 21.35 11.38 7.47
N LYS A 60 22.55 11.90 7.18
CA LYS A 60 23.30 11.46 5.99
C LYS A 60 23.73 10.03 6.27
N ILE A 61 22.87 9.07 5.94
CA ILE A 61 23.26 7.67 5.87
C ILE A 61 24.46 7.66 4.92
N PRO A 62 25.65 7.23 5.36
CA PRO A 62 26.82 7.22 4.51
C PRO A 62 26.51 6.44 3.24
N ASP A 63 26.92 6.94 2.08
CA ASP A 63 26.65 6.29 0.80
C ASP A 63 27.14 4.84 0.80
N ALA A 64 28.23 4.55 1.54
CA ALA A 64 28.70 3.20 1.78
C ALA A 64 27.67 2.28 2.47
N VAL A 65 26.91 2.78 3.44
CA VAL A 65 25.86 2.02 4.15
C VAL A 65 24.63 1.83 3.25
N VAL A 66 24.24 2.86 2.49
CA VAL A 66 23.14 2.74 1.51
C VAL A 66 23.51 1.75 0.40
N ASN A 67 24.75 1.85 -0.12
CA ASN A 67 25.26 0.96 -1.16
C ASN A 67 25.42 -0.47 -0.66
N ALA A 68 25.91 -0.67 0.57
CA ALA A 68 25.98 -1.98 1.20
C ALA A 68 24.59 -2.58 1.46
N ALA A 69 23.61 -1.78 1.90
CA ALA A 69 22.23 -2.24 2.07
C ALA A 69 21.59 -2.59 0.72
N ARG A 70 21.82 -1.78 -0.32
CA ARG A 70 21.40 -2.08 -1.70
C ARG A 70 22.09 -3.33 -2.24
N GLN A 71 23.36 -3.55 -1.91
CA GLN A 71 24.09 -4.75 -2.30
C GLN A 71 23.53 -5.98 -1.59
N SER A 72 23.31 -5.92 -0.28
CA SER A 72 22.67 -7.00 0.47
C SER A 72 21.24 -7.30 0.01
N GLN A 73 20.45 -6.28 -0.34
CA GLN A 73 19.12 -6.49 -0.95
C GLN A 73 19.21 -7.12 -2.34
N ARG A 74 20.17 -6.69 -3.17
CA ARG A 74 20.45 -7.31 -4.48
C ARG A 74 20.87 -8.76 -4.33
N ASP A 75 21.76 -9.06 -3.40
CA ASP A 75 22.23 -10.42 -3.14
C ASP A 75 21.10 -11.30 -2.60
N ALA A 76 20.26 -10.77 -1.70
CA ALA A 76 19.07 -11.46 -1.21
C ALA A 76 18.04 -11.68 -2.33
N LEU A 77 17.86 -10.72 -3.25
CA LEU A 77 16.97 -10.86 -4.39
C LEU A 77 17.52 -11.88 -5.38
N ARG A 78 18.81 -11.83 -5.73
CA ARG A 78 19.48 -12.84 -6.56
C ARG A 78 19.37 -14.23 -5.96
N GLN A 79 19.57 -14.38 -4.65
CA GLN A 79 19.46 -15.67 -3.99
C GLN A 79 18.01 -16.19 -3.97
N ARG A 80 17.02 -15.31 -3.80
CA ARG A 80 15.61 -15.67 -3.98
C ARG A 80 15.32 -16.08 -5.42
N LEU A 81 15.84 -15.35 -6.40
CA LEU A 81 15.69 -15.66 -7.82
C LEU A 81 16.32 -17.02 -8.16
N SER A 82 17.55 -17.33 -7.73
CA SER A 82 18.19 -18.64 -7.99
C SER A 82 17.47 -19.81 -7.32
N THR A 83 16.97 -19.61 -6.10
CA THR A 83 16.14 -20.61 -5.41
C THR A 83 14.83 -20.83 -6.17
N ASN A 84 14.24 -19.76 -6.68
CA ASN A 84 13.04 -19.83 -7.50
C ASN A 84 13.30 -20.50 -8.85
N THR A 85 14.45 -20.32 -9.53
CA THR A 85 14.74 -21.02 -10.80
C THR A 85 14.77 -22.53 -10.62
N LEU A 86 15.40 -23.02 -9.56
CA LEU A 86 15.50 -24.46 -9.28
C LEU A 86 14.13 -25.03 -8.90
N ASN A 87 13.33 -24.27 -8.12
CA ASN A 87 11.96 -24.65 -7.81
C ASN A 87 11.10 -24.67 -9.08
N VAL A 88 11.18 -23.64 -9.92
CA VAL A 88 10.43 -23.55 -11.19
C VAL A 88 10.83 -24.68 -12.14
N ALA A 89 12.11 -24.95 -12.34
CA ALA A 89 12.59 -26.04 -13.19
C ALA A 89 12.17 -27.42 -12.66
N ALA A 90 12.33 -27.67 -11.35
CA ALA A 90 11.87 -28.91 -10.72
C ALA A 90 10.34 -29.06 -10.75
N GLU A 91 9.61 -27.95 -10.78
CA GLU A 91 8.17 -27.93 -10.78
C GLU A 91 7.58 -28.07 -12.19
N LEU A 92 8.24 -27.52 -13.21
CA LEU A 92 8.00 -27.85 -14.61
C LEU A 92 8.22 -29.35 -14.88
N GLU A 93 9.22 -29.97 -14.24
CA GLU A 93 9.46 -31.41 -14.31
C GLU A 93 8.37 -32.22 -13.58
N SER A 94 7.72 -31.63 -12.57
CA SER A 94 6.61 -32.25 -11.83
C SER A 94 5.23 -32.08 -12.49
N CYS A 95 5.05 -31.02 -13.29
CA CYS A 95 3.89 -30.83 -14.16
C CYS A 95 3.98 -31.86 -15.29
N LYS A 96 3.39 -33.03 -15.06
CA LYS A 96 3.25 -34.12 -16.04
C LYS A 96 3.04 -33.55 -17.45
N THR A 97 3.98 -33.84 -18.34
CA THR A 97 3.99 -33.45 -19.75
C THR A 97 2.87 -34.11 -20.58
N ASP A 98 2.04 -34.94 -19.95
CA ASP A 98 0.91 -35.61 -20.59
C ASP A 98 -0.35 -34.75 -20.39
N ASP A 99 -0.71 -34.01 -21.45
CA ASP A 99 -1.94 -33.22 -21.62
C ASP A 99 -2.04 -31.91 -20.81
N ILE A 100 -0.99 -31.07 -20.87
CA ILE A 100 -1.10 -29.66 -20.44
C ILE A 100 -1.96 -28.91 -21.46
N ASP A 101 -3.08 -28.35 -21.00
CA ASP A 101 -3.95 -27.54 -21.87
C ASP A 101 -3.25 -26.22 -22.29
N ALA A 102 -3.72 -25.64 -23.38
CA ALA A 102 -3.12 -24.44 -23.96
C ALA A 102 -3.13 -23.21 -23.01
N GLU A 103 -4.09 -23.11 -22.09
CA GLU A 103 -4.15 -22.01 -21.13
C GLU A 103 -3.09 -22.16 -20.03
N THR A 104 -2.93 -23.37 -19.51
CA THR A 104 -1.88 -23.69 -18.53
C THR A 104 -0.50 -23.46 -19.14
N ALA A 105 -0.27 -23.91 -20.38
CA ALA A 105 1.00 -23.66 -21.08
C ALA A 105 1.27 -22.16 -21.27
N ARG A 106 0.27 -21.36 -21.66
CA ARG A 106 0.41 -19.90 -21.78
C ARG A 106 0.74 -19.23 -20.44
N THR A 107 0.11 -19.67 -19.35
CA THR A 107 0.37 -19.13 -18.02
C THR A 107 1.80 -19.42 -17.56
N ILE A 108 2.29 -20.64 -17.80
CA ILE A 108 3.69 -21.01 -17.50
C ILE A 108 4.66 -20.15 -18.30
N THR A 109 4.47 -20.04 -19.62
CA THR A 109 5.34 -19.22 -20.48
C THR A 109 5.35 -17.76 -20.04
N HIS A 110 4.18 -17.17 -19.77
CA HIS A 110 4.08 -15.79 -19.31
C HIS A 110 4.82 -15.56 -17.98
N GLY A 111 4.73 -16.49 -17.03
CA GLY A 111 5.49 -16.43 -15.78
C GLY A 111 7.01 -16.56 -15.98
N LEU A 112 7.45 -17.43 -16.89
CA LEU A 112 8.87 -17.60 -17.25
C LEU A 112 9.43 -16.35 -17.94
N ASP A 113 8.67 -15.74 -18.85
CA ASP A 113 9.05 -14.51 -19.53
C ASP A 113 9.20 -13.37 -18.51
N ALA A 114 8.22 -13.21 -17.61
CA ALA A 114 8.28 -12.21 -16.54
C ALA A 114 9.53 -12.38 -15.66
N TYR A 115 9.84 -13.63 -15.28
CA TYR A 115 11.02 -13.95 -14.50
C TYR A 115 12.33 -13.65 -15.25
N SER A 116 12.41 -14.03 -16.53
CA SER A 116 13.59 -13.80 -17.36
C SER A 116 13.89 -12.30 -17.50
N LEU A 117 12.85 -11.49 -17.74
CA LEU A 117 12.95 -10.03 -17.79
C LEU A 117 13.41 -9.45 -16.44
N ALA A 118 12.85 -9.94 -15.33
CA ALA A 118 13.26 -9.51 -13.99
C ALA A 118 14.74 -9.82 -13.72
N SER A 119 15.23 -11.00 -14.12
CA SER A 119 16.64 -11.37 -13.97
C SER A 119 17.53 -10.46 -14.81
N GLY A 120 17.17 -10.21 -16.07
CA GLY A 120 17.89 -9.30 -16.96
C GLY A 120 18.14 -7.94 -16.32
N ILE A 121 17.09 -7.31 -15.77
CA ILE A 121 17.18 -6.03 -15.07
C ILE A 121 18.09 -6.11 -13.82
N VAL A 122 18.01 -7.21 -13.05
CA VAL A 122 18.81 -7.39 -11.84
C VAL A 122 20.30 -7.64 -12.16
N ASP A 123 20.59 -8.20 -13.33
CA ASP A 123 21.94 -8.53 -13.78
C ASP A 123 22.64 -7.37 -14.50
N GLU A 124 21.94 -6.26 -14.76
CA GLU A 124 22.56 -5.01 -15.20
C GLU A 124 23.56 -4.46 -14.16
N ASP A 125 24.63 -3.82 -14.63
CA ASP A 125 25.69 -3.28 -13.77
C ASP A 125 25.19 -2.14 -12.86
N SER A 126 24.30 -1.29 -13.38
CA SER A 126 23.78 -0.12 -12.67
C SER A 126 22.32 0.21 -13.03
N PRO A 127 21.37 -0.70 -12.74
CA PRO A 127 19.95 -0.48 -13.03
C PRO A 127 19.40 0.68 -12.21
N ARG A 128 18.49 1.45 -12.81
CA ARG A 128 17.85 2.56 -12.09
C ARG A 128 16.91 2.03 -11.03
N THR A 129 16.59 2.86 -10.04
CA THR A 129 15.62 2.50 -8.98
C THR A 129 14.25 2.11 -9.57
N VAL A 130 13.84 2.77 -10.66
CA VAL A 130 12.57 2.47 -11.35
C VAL A 130 12.59 1.09 -12.01
N ASP A 131 13.71 0.69 -12.60
CA ASP A 131 13.87 -0.62 -13.23
C ASP A 131 13.89 -1.73 -12.16
N MET A 132 14.56 -1.48 -11.03
CA MET A 132 14.51 -2.36 -9.87
C MET A 132 13.09 -2.55 -9.31
N ALA A 133 12.28 -1.48 -9.27
CA ALA A 133 10.87 -1.60 -8.92
C ALA A 133 10.08 -2.40 -9.97
N GLY A 134 10.42 -2.25 -11.26
CA GLY A 134 9.88 -3.07 -12.36
C GLY A 134 10.20 -4.55 -12.18
N ALA A 135 11.45 -4.89 -11.85
CA ALA A 135 11.87 -6.26 -11.58
C ALA A 135 11.11 -6.90 -10.40
N LEU A 136 10.81 -6.12 -9.35
CA LEU A 136 9.96 -6.59 -8.24
C LEU A 136 8.54 -6.93 -8.71
N VAL A 137 7.95 -6.11 -9.58
CA VAL A 137 6.61 -6.34 -10.13
C VAL A 137 6.60 -7.57 -11.04
N LEU A 138 7.59 -7.70 -11.92
CA LEU A 138 7.75 -8.85 -12.82
C LEU A 138 7.94 -10.16 -12.05
N THR A 139 8.75 -10.14 -10.98
CA THR A 139 8.91 -11.30 -10.09
C THR A 139 7.58 -11.71 -9.45
N ARG A 140 6.79 -10.72 -9.00
CA ARG A 140 5.46 -10.95 -8.41
C ARG A 140 4.48 -11.55 -9.41
N ILE A 141 4.55 -11.14 -10.68
CA ILE A 141 3.77 -11.73 -11.77
C ILE A 141 4.15 -13.21 -11.96
N ALA A 142 5.45 -13.52 -12.02
CA ALA A 142 5.93 -14.90 -12.16
C ALA A 142 5.44 -15.79 -11.01
N GLU A 143 5.58 -15.33 -9.76
CA GLU A 143 5.10 -16.04 -8.57
C GLU A 143 3.58 -16.31 -8.63
N GLN A 144 2.83 -15.33 -9.11
CA GLN A 144 1.38 -15.47 -9.23
C GLN A 144 0.98 -16.49 -10.29
N ASP A 145 1.65 -16.50 -11.44
CA ASP A 145 1.35 -17.44 -12.52
C ASP A 145 1.67 -18.88 -12.11
N LEU A 146 2.76 -19.08 -11.39
CA LEU A 146 3.07 -20.37 -10.76
C LEU A 146 1.99 -20.80 -9.76
N GLU A 147 1.49 -19.90 -8.91
CA GLU A 147 0.42 -20.22 -7.97
C GLU A 147 -0.90 -20.55 -8.68
N ILE A 148 -1.21 -19.90 -9.82
CA ILE A 148 -2.39 -20.24 -10.65
C ILE A 148 -2.26 -21.67 -11.17
N VAL A 149 -1.10 -22.02 -11.72
CA VAL A 149 -0.84 -23.37 -12.25
C VAL A 149 -0.92 -24.43 -11.13
N ARG A 150 -0.31 -24.16 -9.96
CA ARG A 150 -0.31 -25.07 -8.81
C ARG A 150 -1.70 -25.31 -8.23
N SER A 151 -2.46 -24.23 -8.06
CA SER A 151 -3.71 -24.27 -7.30
C SER A 151 -4.95 -24.43 -8.17
N GLY A 152 -4.82 -24.25 -9.49
CA GLY A 152 -5.94 -24.13 -10.43
C GLY A 152 -6.84 -22.92 -10.13
N ARG A 153 -6.44 -22.02 -9.22
CA ARG A 153 -7.22 -20.84 -8.84
C ARG A 153 -6.93 -19.70 -9.80
N LYS A 154 -7.96 -18.88 -10.03
CA LYS A 154 -7.82 -17.65 -10.83
C LYS A 154 -6.89 -16.65 -10.13
N ARG A 155 -6.30 -15.78 -10.95
CA ARG A 155 -5.50 -14.63 -10.53
C ARG A 155 -6.23 -13.81 -9.46
N THR A 156 -5.61 -13.65 -8.29
CA THR A 156 -6.14 -12.80 -7.21
C THR A 156 -5.64 -11.37 -7.37
N ALA A 157 -6.50 -10.39 -7.10
CA ALA A 157 -6.13 -8.98 -7.14
C ALA A 157 -5.07 -8.59 -6.09
N SER A 158 -4.82 -9.43 -5.08
CA SER A 158 -3.87 -9.17 -4.00
C SER A 158 -2.40 -9.37 -4.39
N ALA A 159 -2.11 -9.79 -5.62
CA ALA A 159 -0.73 -9.92 -6.09
C ALA A 159 -0.23 -8.67 -6.84
N ILE A 160 -1.08 -7.68 -7.09
CA ILE A 160 -0.67 -6.45 -7.75
C ILE A 160 0.02 -5.56 -6.69
N LEU A 161 1.20 -5.02 -7.01
CA LEU A 161 1.90 -4.07 -6.14
C LEU A 161 1.35 -2.64 -6.35
N CYS A 162 1.60 -1.75 -5.39
CA CYS A 162 1.17 -0.37 -5.47
C CYS A 162 1.73 0.33 -6.72
N ALA A 163 0.86 0.74 -7.64
CA ALA A 163 1.30 1.40 -8.88
C ALA A 163 2.01 2.73 -8.63
N VAL A 164 1.63 3.47 -7.58
CA VAL A 164 2.34 4.71 -7.20
C VAL A 164 3.81 4.45 -6.86
N ASN A 165 4.08 3.37 -6.12
CA ASN A 165 5.42 2.96 -5.73
C ASN A 165 5.39 1.47 -5.33
N PRO A 166 5.88 0.55 -6.19
CA PRO A 166 5.86 -0.88 -5.90
C PRO A 166 6.57 -1.27 -4.59
N LEU A 167 7.50 -0.43 -4.10
CA LEU A 167 8.20 -0.64 -2.83
C LEU A 167 7.28 -0.53 -1.60
N HIS A 168 6.06 0.00 -1.75
CA HIS A 168 5.06 0.01 -0.68
C HIS A 168 4.37 -1.34 -0.48
N GLY A 169 4.58 -2.31 -1.38
CA GLY A 169 3.94 -3.62 -1.33
C GLY A 169 2.55 -3.65 -1.96
N ASP A 170 1.66 -4.49 -1.41
CA ASP A 170 0.41 -4.88 -2.06
C ASP A 170 -0.59 -3.74 -2.29
N ALA A 171 -1.15 -3.72 -3.49
CA ALA A 171 -2.23 -2.83 -3.88
C ALA A 171 -3.59 -3.37 -3.45
N THR A 172 -4.06 -2.84 -2.34
CA THR A 172 -5.28 -3.27 -1.66
C THR A 172 -6.52 -2.46 -2.05
N HIS A 173 -6.36 -1.36 -2.80
CA HIS A 173 -7.43 -0.42 -3.13
C HIS A 173 -7.36 0.00 -4.61
N ASP A 174 -8.52 0.22 -5.22
CA ASP A 174 -8.64 0.93 -6.49
C ASP A 174 -8.46 2.43 -6.26
N ALA A 175 -7.84 3.12 -7.21
CA ALA A 175 -7.68 4.56 -7.20
C ALA A 175 -7.75 5.11 -8.63
N VAL A 176 -7.97 6.43 -8.73
CA VAL A 176 -8.02 7.14 -10.00
C VAL A 176 -6.90 8.18 -10.02
N LEU A 177 -6.12 8.16 -11.09
CA LEU A 177 -5.14 9.19 -11.40
C LEU A 177 -5.74 10.15 -12.42
N GLU A 178 -5.92 11.40 -12.02
CA GLU A 178 -6.41 12.45 -12.93
C GLU A 178 -5.27 12.90 -13.85
N GLY A 179 -5.45 12.72 -15.16
CA GLY A 179 -4.52 13.23 -16.16
C GLY A 179 -4.70 14.73 -16.41
N SER A 180 -3.62 15.40 -16.79
CA SER A 180 -3.63 16.83 -17.16
C SER A 180 -4.49 17.14 -18.40
N SER A 181 -4.76 16.14 -19.24
CA SER A 181 -5.64 16.22 -20.41
C SER A 181 -7.10 15.88 -20.11
N GLY A 182 -7.49 15.75 -18.84
CA GLY A 182 -8.85 15.39 -18.42
C GLY A 182 -9.19 13.90 -18.58
N HIS A 183 -8.22 13.06 -18.95
CA HIS A 183 -8.40 11.61 -18.97
C HIS A 183 -7.97 11.03 -17.63
N SER A 184 -8.91 10.37 -16.95
CA SER A 184 -8.64 9.69 -15.70
C SER A 184 -8.18 8.24 -15.96
N GLN A 185 -7.14 7.79 -15.27
CA GLN A 185 -6.60 6.44 -15.38
C GLN A 185 -6.87 5.66 -14.08
N HIS A 186 -7.48 4.49 -14.21
CA HIS A 186 -7.66 3.58 -13.07
C HIS A 186 -6.36 2.86 -12.75
N LEU A 187 -6.05 2.76 -11.47
CA LEU A 187 -4.88 2.05 -10.97
C LEU A 187 -5.16 1.34 -9.65
N ARG A 188 -4.25 0.44 -9.29
CA ARG A 188 -4.27 -0.27 -8.01
C ARG A 188 -3.19 0.32 -7.11
N ALA A 189 -3.56 0.72 -5.90
CA ALA A 189 -2.63 1.33 -4.95
C ALA A 189 -2.75 0.75 -3.54
N CYS A 190 -1.71 0.95 -2.73
CA CYS A 190 -1.79 0.74 -1.30
C CYS A 190 -2.80 1.73 -0.69
N ARG A 191 -3.33 1.42 0.50
CA ARG A 191 -4.32 2.25 1.20
C ARG A 191 -3.90 3.72 1.32
N THR A 192 -2.62 3.97 1.61
CA THR A 192 -2.09 5.31 1.84
C THR A 192 -2.09 6.14 0.54
N CYS A 193 -1.63 5.54 -0.55
CA CYS A 193 -1.56 6.20 -1.85
C CYS A 193 -2.94 6.41 -2.46
N ALA A 194 -3.85 5.44 -2.35
CA ALA A 194 -5.25 5.60 -2.77
C ALA A 194 -5.90 6.80 -2.07
N ARG A 195 -5.78 6.90 -0.74
CA ARG A 195 -6.30 8.05 0.04
C ARG A 195 -5.66 9.39 -0.31
N ALA A 196 -4.42 9.40 -0.80
CA ALA A 196 -3.77 10.63 -1.24
C ALA A 196 -4.37 11.08 -2.58
N LEU A 197 -4.51 10.16 -3.52
CA LEU A 197 -5.14 10.39 -4.83
C LEU A 197 -6.60 10.85 -4.67
N ASP A 198 -7.40 10.13 -3.88
CA ASP A 198 -8.83 10.48 -3.62
C ASP A 198 -8.99 11.87 -3.02
N ALA A 199 -8.00 12.33 -2.26
CA ALA A 199 -8.01 13.64 -1.62
C ALA A 199 -7.34 14.74 -2.47
N GLY A 200 -6.98 14.46 -3.72
CA GLY A 200 -6.27 15.40 -4.60
C GLY A 200 -4.90 15.81 -4.07
N ARG A 201 -4.27 15.01 -3.20
CA ARG A 201 -2.92 15.26 -2.68
C ARG A 201 -1.90 14.50 -3.51
N THR A 202 -0.69 15.04 -3.60
CA THR A 202 0.45 14.32 -4.20
C THR A 202 0.73 13.04 -3.40
N PRO A 203 0.59 11.84 -4.01
CA PRO A 203 0.95 10.60 -3.36
C PRO A 203 2.48 10.43 -3.35
N ASP A 204 2.97 9.44 -2.60
CA ASP A 204 4.41 9.16 -2.46
C ASP A 204 4.93 8.38 -3.69
N TRP A 205 5.02 9.08 -4.83
CA TRP A 205 5.48 8.53 -6.10
C TRP A 205 6.86 7.92 -5.99
N LEU A 206 7.08 6.81 -6.71
CA LEU A 206 8.42 6.38 -7.05
C LEU A 206 9.06 7.42 -7.98
N TYR A 207 10.30 7.80 -7.69
CA TYR A 207 11.06 8.75 -8.50
C TYR A 207 12.02 8.02 -9.42
N ASP A 208 12.08 8.48 -10.67
CA ASP A 208 13.20 8.22 -11.58
C ASP A 208 14.03 9.50 -11.71
N ALA A 209 15.30 9.43 -11.32
CA ALA A 209 16.15 10.58 -11.08
C ALA A 209 15.49 11.67 -10.20
N ASN A 210 14.93 12.73 -10.80
CA ASN A 210 14.39 13.90 -10.10
C ASN A 210 12.89 14.13 -10.34
N ALA A 211 12.20 13.23 -11.04
CA ALA A 211 10.77 13.36 -11.33
C ALA A 211 10.02 12.08 -10.93
N PRO A 212 8.72 12.17 -10.59
CA PRO A 212 7.84 11.01 -10.50
C PRO A 212 7.94 10.17 -11.77
N TYR A 213 8.05 8.84 -11.63
CA TYR A 213 8.26 7.96 -12.79
C TYR A 213 7.15 8.09 -13.85
N VAL A 214 5.93 8.41 -13.41
CA VAL A 214 4.75 8.62 -14.28
C VAL A 214 4.87 9.81 -15.22
N GLU A 215 5.76 10.76 -14.94
CA GLU A 215 6.05 11.89 -15.83
C GLU A 215 7.06 11.51 -16.94
N GLY A 216 7.70 10.34 -16.81
CA GLY A 216 8.64 9.82 -17.80
C GLY A 216 7.96 9.13 -18.98
N GLY A 217 8.73 8.90 -20.04
CA GLY A 217 8.29 8.15 -21.23
C GLY A 217 8.48 6.64 -21.14
N THR A 218 8.84 6.08 -19.97
CA THR A 218 9.27 4.69 -19.83
C THR A 218 8.10 3.70 -19.94
N VAL A 219 8.41 2.43 -20.21
CA VAL A 219 7.41 1.35 -20.18
C VAL A 219 6.69 1.26 -18.83
N TRP A 220 7.40 1.54 -17.74
CA TRP A 220 6.86 1.58 -16.38
C TRP A 220 5.79 2.66 -16.24
N ALA A 221 6.07 3.87 -16.72
CA ALA A 221 5.15 5.01 -16.70
C ALA A 221 3.88 4.71 -17.50
N ARG A 222 4.03 4.21 -18.74
CA ARG A 222 2.92 3.92 -19.65
C ARG A 222 1.97 2.83 -19.11
N THR A 223 2.52 1.84 -18.42
CA THR A 223 1.76 0.69 -17.92
C THR A 223 1.31 0.85 -16.47
N LEU A 224 1.79 1.88 -15.77
CA LEU A 224 1.69 2.02 -14.31
C LEU A 224 2.11 0.72 -13.60
N PHE A 225 3.25 0.16 -13.99
CA PHE A 225 3.71 -1.15 -13.54
C PHE A 225 2.66 -2.27 -13.72
N GLY A 226 1.96 -2.25 -14.84
CA GLY A 226 0.91 -3.24 -15.17
C GLY A 226 -0.45 -2.97 -14.54
N SER A 227 -0.61 -1.90 -13.73
CA SER A 227 -1.91 -1.58 -13.15
C SER A 227 -2.90 -0.96 -14.14
N ALA A 228 -2.42 -0.47 -15.29
CA ALA A 228 -3.25 0.17 -16.32
C ALA A 228 -4.05 -0.81 -17.20
N GLY A 229 -4.13 -2.10 -16.82
CA GLY A 229 -4.84 -3.13 -17.58
C GLY A 229 -4.11 -3.62 -18.83
N VAL A 230 -2.87 -3.15 -19.05
CA VAL A 230 -1.97 -3.63 -20.11
C VAL A 230 -1.14 -4.78 -19.55
N ASP A 231 -0.92 -5.82 -20.36
CA ASP A 231 0.03 -6.88 -20.07
C ASP A 231 1.45 -6.28 -19.97
N LEU A 232 1.97 -6.22 -18.76
CA LEU A 232 3.28 -5.65 -18.46
C LEU A 232 4.41 -6.44 -19.12
N VAL A 233 4.31 -7.78 -19.12
CA VAL A 233 5.36 -8.66 -19.66
C VAL A 233 5.49 -8.39 -21.15
N ALA A 234 4.38 -8.43 -21.87
CA ALA A 234 4.35 -8.12 -23.30
C ALA A 234 4.76 -6.67 -23.61
N ALA A 235 4.49 -5.72 -22.71
CA ALA A 235 4.90 -4.32 -22.88
C ALA A 235 6.43 -4.16 -22.76
N VAL A 236 7.05 -4.80 -21.78
CA VAL A 236 8.50 -4.76 -21.55
C VAL A 236 9.24 -5.47 -22.67
N THR A 237 8.82 -6.68 -23.07
CA THR A 237 9.44 -7.42 -24.19
C THR A 237 9.45 -6.60 -25.48
N ARG A 238 8.38 -5.84 -25.75
CA ARG A 238 8.31 -4.96 -26.93
C ARG A 238 9.24 -3.75 -26.82
N ALA A 239 9.38 -3.19 -25.62
CA ALA A 239 10.28 -2.06 -25.38
C ALA A 239 11.75 -2.47 -25.60
N GLU A 240 12.17 -3.63 -25.07
CA GLU A 240 13.53 -4.17 -25.29
C GLU A 240 13.83 -4.41 -26.76
N GLY A 241 12.87 -4.97 -27.52
CA GLY A 241 13.01 -5.17 -28.96
C GLY A 241 13.07 -3.87 -29.79
N SER A 242 12.65 -2.74 -29.20
CA SER A 242 12.63 -1.42 -29.85
C SER A 242 13.87 -0.57 -29.53
N GLY A 243 14.74 -1.00 -28.61
CA GLY A 243 15.93 -0.26 -28.19
C GLY A 243 15.65 1.04 -27.43
N GLU A 244 14.51 1.13 -26.74
CA GLU A 244 14.16 2.23 -25.81
C GLU A 244 14.91 2.15 -24.48
#